data_AF-A0A8N4ET63-F1
#
_entry.id   AF-A0A8N4ET63-F1
#
_cell.length_a   1.000
_cell.length_b   1.000
_cell.length_c   1.000
_cell.angle_alpha   90.00
_cell.angle_beta   90.00
_cell.angle_gamma   90.00
#
_symmetry.space_group_name_H-M   'P 1'
#
loop_
_entity.id
_entity.type
_entity.pdbx_description
1 polymer ?
#
loop_
_entity_poly.entity_id
_entity_poly.type
_entity_poly.pdbx_seq_one_letter_code
_entity_poly.pdbx_strand_id
1 'polypeptide(L)'
;MRVGVVTASRCAFASALPNFRIKPGIRCSSSLSPSTSIATAPTTTTSDYISFIKDVAAARPPEHLPYLLNILQTRGETIVSPGAKEGLIPLVIPLSESSSGTLTSLLRWPTSPPGMEMPVVEVHKHGVWLLANNVDQFIHRILVEEDASNHQGSNDRLWDASSDAGRKLYKKRDLVESGIADVDTYLLKKVGLFPDLIERKASCHLEKGDQVSALVTGEFYTRNHFPGFGRPFIFHAELLLKVGRKLEAKDAARGALKSPWWTLGCTYQLLHASPA
;
A
#
# COMPACT_ATOMS: atom_id res chain seq x y z
N MET A 1 -37.98 36.16 15.61
CA MET A 1 -38.79 35.82 14.42
C MET A 1 -38.37 36.72 13.26
N ARG A 2 -38.33 36.14 12.05
CA ARG A 2 -37.95 36.68 10.73
C ARG A 2 -36.47 36.72 10.36
N VAL A 3 -36.16 35.62 9.68
CA VAL A 3 -35.11 35.32 8.71
C VAL A 3 -35.22 36.20 7.46
N GLY A 4 -34.09 36.48 6.81
CA GLY A 4 -33.97 36.96 5.42
C GLY A 4 -32.48 37.14 5.07
N VAL A 5 -31.77 36.06 4.74
CA VAL A 5 -31.44 35.59 3.38
C VAL A 5 -30.75 36.66 2.53
N VAL A 6 -29.42 36.55 2.42
CA VAL A 6 -28.59 37.20 1.42
C VAL A 6 -28.27 36.16 0.35
N THR A 7 -28.77 36.38 -0.86
CA THR A 7 -28.47 35.60 -2.07
C THR A 7 -27.13 36.02 -2.65
N ALA A 8 -26.16 35.11 -2.68
CA ALA A 8 -24.89 35.30 -3.39
C ALA A 8 -25.05 34.89 -4.86
N SER A 9 -24.62 35.81 -5.73
CA SER A 9 -24.64 35.74 -7.18
C SER A 9 -23.70 34.67 -7.73
N ARG A 10 -24.18 33.88 -8.69
CA ARG A 10 -23.41 32.92 -9.48
C ARG A 10 -22.82 33.61 -10.70
N CYS A 11 -21.49 33.76 -10.77
CA CYS A 11 -20.81 34.06 -12.02
C CYS A 11 -20.47 32.75 -12.74
N ALA A 12 -21.09 32.58 -13.90
CA ALA A 12 -20.74 31.58 -14.89
C ALA A 12 -19.49 32.03 -15.66
N PHE A 13 -18.51 31.14 -15.80
CA PHE A 13 -17.46 31.28 -16.81
C PHE A 13 -17.60 30.13 -17.81
N ALA A 14 -18.10 30.49 -18.99
CA ALA A 14 -18.06 29.67 -20.19
C ALA A 14 -16.67 29.83 -20.84
N SER A 15 -16.02 28.72 -21.15
CA SER A 15 -14.83 28.71 -22.02
C SER A 15 -15.14 27.88 -23.27
N ALA A 16 -14.97 28.54 -24.40
CA ALA A 16 -15.28 28.05 -25.74
C ALA A 16 -14.20 27.07 -26.24
N LEU A 17 -14.64 25.98 -26.88
CA LEU A 17 -13.80 25.07 -27.65
C LEU A 17 -13.80 25.48 -29.13
N PRO A 18 -12.65 25.41 -29.84
CA PRO A 18 -12.62 25.66 -31.28
C PRO A 18 -13.07 24.42 -32.08
N ASN A 19 -13.99 24.68 -33.01
CA ASN A 19 -14.53 23.75 -34.00
C ASN A 19 -13.47 23.30 -35.02
N PHE A 20 -13.18 22.00 -35.07
CA PHE A 20 -12.50 21.39 -36.22
C PHE A 20 -13.52 20.84 -37.23
N ARG A 21 -13.36 21.30 -38.47
CA ARG A 21 -14.25 21.11 -39.61
C ARG A 21 -13.91 19.80 -40.32
N ILE A 22 -14.86 18.86 -40.35
CA ILE A 22 -14.77 17.58 -41.07
C ILE A 22 -15.25 17.78 -42.52
N LYS A 23 -14.51 17.25 -43.49
CA LYS A 23 -14.99 17.02 -44.87
C LYS A 23 -15.24 15.52 -45.08
N PRO A 24 -16.26 15.12 -45.87
CA PRO A 24 -16.65 13.72 -46.02
C PRO A 24 -15.88 13.03 -47.14
N GLY A 25 -15.47 11.79 -46.91
CA GLY A 25 -14.78 10.94 -47.89
C GLY A 25 -15.29 9.51 -47.82
N ILE A 26 -16.17 9.18 -48.77
CA ILE A 26 -16.34 7.89 -49.49
C ILE A 26 -16.52 6.61 -48.65
N ARG A 27 -17.75 6.07 -48.78
CA ARG A 27 -18.19 4.70 -48.49
C ARG A 27 -17.24 3.63 -49.05
N CYS A 28 -16.96 2.62 -48.24
CA CYS A 28 -16.92 1.22 -48.66
C CYS A 28 -17.62 0.37 -47.59
N SER A 29 -18.68 -0.32 -48.00
CA SER A 29 -19.44 -1.26 -47.19
C SER A 29 -18.77 -2.62 -47.24
N SER A 30 -18.31 -3.13 -46.10
CA SER A 30 -18.07 -4.55 -45.87
C SER A 30 -18.76 -4.95 -44.58
N SER A 31 -19.91 -5.60 -44.76
CA SER A 31 -20.69 -6.24 -43.69
C SER A 31 -19.91 -7.44 -43.14
N LEU A 32 -19.35 -7.29 -41.95
CA LEU A 32 -18.91 -8.40 -41.12
C LEU A 32 -19.60 -8.21 -39.76
N SER A 33 -20.59 -9.06 -39.52
CA SER A 33 -21.30 -9.16 -38.25
C SER A 33 -20.30 -9.42 -37.13
N PRO A 34 -20.25 -8.62 -36.05
CA PRO A 34 -19.49 -9.00 -34.88
C PRO A 34 -20.29 -10.11 -34.18
N SER A 35 -19.79 -11.34 -34.28
CA SER A 35 -20.11 -12.38 -33.32
C SER A 35 -19.66 -11.88 -31.96
N THR A 36 -20.62 -11.53 -31.10
CA THR A 36 -20.40 -11.16 -29.71
C THR A 36 -19.87 -12.38 -28.96
N SER A 37 -18.57 -12.67 -29.06
CA SER A 37 -17.90 -13.46 -28.06
C SER A 37 -17.83 -12.60 -26.81
N ILE A 38 -18.58 -13.00 -25.77
CA ILE A 38 -18.31 -12.55 -24.42
C ILE A 38 -16.89 -13.03 -24.13
N ALA A 39 -15.91 -12.14 -24.29
CA ALA A 39 -14.54 -12.42 -23.90
C ALA A 39 -14.55 -12.59 -22.38
N THR A 40 -14.61 -13.84 -21.92
CA THR A 40 -14.26 -14.20 -20.55
C THR A 40 -12.90 -13.60 -20.28
N ALA A 41 -12.82 -12.68 -19.31
CA ALA A 41 -11.56 -12.11 -18.89
C ALA A 41 -10.60 -13.26 -18.55
N PRO A 42 -9.35 -13.25 -19.05
CA PRO A 42 -8.40 -14.32 -18.77
C PRO A 42 -8.24 -14.45 -17.25
N THR A 43 -8.52 -15.63 -16.72
CA THR A 43 -8.25 -15.95 -15.32
C THR A 43 -6.75 -15.88 -15.10
N THR A 44 -6.30 -14.89 -14.32
CA THR A 44 -4.88 -14.75 -13.99
C THR A 44 -4.47 -15.91 -13.11
N THR A 45 -3.44 -16.64 -13.52
CA THR A 45 -2.89 -17.78 -12.79
C THR A 45 -1.62 -17.39 -12.05
N THR A 46 -1.26 -18.14 -11.01
CA THR A 46 0.03 -18.01 -10.31
C THR A 46 1.24 -18.09 -11.26
N SER A 47 1.16 -18.90 -12.33
CA SER A 47 2.25 -19.01 -13.30
C SER A 47 2.45 -17.70 -14.10
N ASP A 48 1.38 -16.94 -14.32
CA ASP A 48 1.46 -15.65 -15.00
C ASP A 48 2.24 -14.65 -14.15
N TYR A 49 2.07 -14.68 -12.83
CA TYR A 49 2.88 -13.85 -11.92
C TYR A 49 4.35 -14.24 -11.91
N ILE A 50 4.65 -15.53 -11.79
CA ILE A 50 6.04 -16.01 -11.73
C ILE A 50 6.79 -15.66 -13.02
N SER A 51 6.17 -15.92 -14.18
CA SER A 51 6.75 -15.56 -15.48
C SER A 51 6.89 -14.04 -15.64
N PHE A 52 5.86 -13.26 -15.28
CA PHE A 52 5.95 -11.80 -15.35
C PHE A 52 7.08 -11.23 -14.50
N ILE A 53 7.24 -11.68 -13.25
CA ILE A 53 8.30 -11.18 -12.36
C ILE A 53 9.68 -11.55 -12.90
N LYS A 54 9.83 -12.78 -13.41
CA LYS A 54 11.10 -13.26 -13.94
C LYS A 54 11.46 -12.58 -15.26
N ASP A 55 10.54 -12.57 -16.21
CA ASP A 55 10.82 -12.26 -17.61
C ASP A 55 10.59 -10.76 -17.92
N VAL A 56 9.62 -10.12 -17.27
CA VAL A 56 9.31 -8.69 -17.48
C VAL A 56 9.96 -7.81 -16.41
N ALA A 57 9.82 -8.17 -15.13
CA ALA A 57 10.37 -7.37 -14.04
C ALA A 57 11.88 -7.62 -13.78
N ALA A 58 12.45 -8.64 -14.44
CA ALA A 58 13.84 -9.07 -14.32
C ALA A 58 14.28 -9.22 -12.86
N ALA A 59 13.43 -9.86 -12.05
CA ALA A 59 13.62 -10.05 -10.63
C ALA A 59 13.37 -11.52 -10.23
N ARG A 60 13.82 -11.90 -9.03
CA ARG A 60 13.53 -13.22 -8.47
C ARG A 60 12.09 -13.23 -7.91
N PRO A 61 11.20 -14.13 -8.38
CA PRO A 61 9.88 -14.28 -7.81
C PRO A 61 9.95 -14.67 -6.32
N PRO A 62 9.14 -14.07 -5.43
CA PRO A 62 9.05 -14.49 -4.04
C PRO A 62 8.56 -15.94 -3.92
N GLU A 63 9.17 -16.73 -3.04
CA GLU A 63 8.89 -18.16 -2.89
C GLU A 63 7.43 -18.43 -2.52
N HIS A 64 6.88 -17.66 -1.58
CA HIS A 64 5.54 -17.84 -1.05
C HIS A 64 4.46 -16.98 -1.74
N LEU A 65 4.76 -16.40 -2.89
CA LEU A 65 3.79 -15.61 -3.67
C LEU A 65 2.49 -16.37 -3.99
N PRO A 66 2.50 -17.66 -4.40
CA PRO A 66 1.27 -18.42 -4.65
C PRO A 66 0.33 -18.44 -3.45
N TYR A 67 0.89 -18.56 -2.24
CA TYR A 67 0.13 -18.63 -1.00
C TYR A 67 -0.45 -17.27 -0.64
N LEU A 68 0.31 -16.19 -0.85
CA LEU A 68 -0.23 -14.84 -0.68
C LEU A 68 -1.44 -14.60 -1.59
N LEU A 69 -1.37 -14.98 -2.87
CA LEU A 69 -2.50 -14.83 -3.79
C LEU A 69 -3.75 -15.60 -3.31
N ASN A 70 -3.58 -16.84 -2.85
CA ASN A 70 -4.68 -17.64 -2.30
C ASN A 70 -5.28 -17.00 -1.03
N ILE A 71 -4.44 -16.46 -0.14
CA ILE A 71 -4.88 -15.77 1.07
C ILE A 71 -5.69 -14.52 0.71
N LEU A 72 -5.19 -13.68 -0.19
CA LEU A 72 -5.88 -12.45 -0.62
C LEU A 72 -7.23 -12.78 -1.27
N GLN A 73 -7.27 -13.80 -2.13
CA GLN A 73 -8.53 -14.28 -2.71
C GLN A 73 -9.51 -14.81 -1.65
N THR A 74 -9.01 -15.53 -0.64
CA THR A 74 -9.83 -16.08 0.46
C THR A 74 -10.40 -14.96 1.35
N ARG A 75 -9.70 -13.84 1.47
CA ARG A 75 -10.19 -12.61 2.13
C ARG A 75 -11.25 -11.86 1.31
N GLY A 76 -11.57 -12.36 0.11
CA GLY A 76 -12.57 -11.77 -0.79
C GLY A 76 -12.00 -10.67 -1.70
N GLU A 77 -10.69 -10.53 -1.80
CA GLU A 77 -10.06 -9.60 -2.74
C GLU A 77 -10.06 -10.18 -4.16
N THR A 78 -10.18 -9.30 -5.14
CA THR A 78 -10.15 -9.70 -6.56
C THR A 78 -8.73 -9.71 -7.07
N ILE A 79 -8.27 -10.85 -7.58
CA ILE A 79 -6.91 -10.98 -8.15
C ILE A 79 -6.79 -10.17 -9.45
N VAL A 80 -5.73 -9.37 -9.55
CA VAL A 80 -5.49 -8.43 -10.65
C VAL A 80 -4.27 -8.85 -11.45
N SER A 81 -4.42 -8.99 -12.77
CA SER A 81 -3.33 -9.40 -13.67
C SER A 81 -2.04 -8.59 -13.44
N PRO A 82 -0.85 -9.22 -13.36
CA PRO A 82 0.41 -8.51 -13.14
C PRO A 82 0.75 -7.51 -14.27
N GLY A 83 0.13 -7.66 -15.44
CA GLY A 83 0.24 -6.75 -16.57
C GLY A 83 -0.73 -5.56 -16.56
N ALA A 84 -1.71 -5.52 -15.65
CA ALA A 84 -2.70 -4.45 -15.53
C ALA A 84 -2.08 -3.19 -14.90
N LYS A 85 -1.19 -2.53 -15.65
CA LYS A 85 -0.37 -1.40 -15.19
C LYS A 85 -0.92 -0.02 -15.54
N GLU A 86 -2.13 0.04 -16.10
CA GLU A 86 -2.73 1.32 -16.51
C GLU A 86 -2.90 2.24 -15.30
N GLY A 87 -2.34 3.46 -15.38
CA GLY A 87 -2.40 4.43 -14.30
C GLY A 87 -1.55 4.10 -13.06
N LEU A 88 -0.75 3.03 -13.07
CA LEU A 88 0.08 2.62 -11.94
C LEU A 88 1.52 3.09 -12.07
N ILE A 89 2.23 3.17 -10.93
CA ILE A 89 3.67 3.39 -10.92
C ILE A 89 4.35 2.20 -11.62
N PRO A 90 5.24 2.40 -12.63
CA PRO A 90 5.73 1.33 -13.50
C PRO A 90 6.40 0.13 -12.78
N LEU A 91 6.96 0.40 -11.60
CA LEU A 91 7.68 -0.54 -10.76
C LEU A 91 6.77 -1.47 -9.93
N VAL A 92 5.49 -1.16 -9.90
CA VAL A 92 4.49 -1.91 -9.17
C VAL A 92 4.01 -3.08 -10.02
N ILE A 93 3.79 -4.22 -9.37
CA ILE A 93 3.21 -5.43 -9.94
C ILE A 93 1.93 -5.70 -9.15
N PRO A 94 0.74 -5.40 -9.68
CA PRO A 94 -0.52 -5.54 -8.96
C PRO A 94 -0.77 -7.00 -8.59
N LEU A 95 -1.32 -7.26 -7.40
CA LEU A 95 -1.68 -8.60 -6.93
C LEU A 95 -3.20 -8.74 -6.79
N SER A 96 -3.81 -7.86 -5.99
CA SER A 96 -5.22 -7.90 -5.67
C SER A 96 -5.77 -6.51 -5.41
N GLU A 97 -7.07 -6.38 -5.63
CA GLU A 97 -7.83 -5.19 -5.29
C GLU A 97 -8.87 -5.55 -4.22
N SER A 98 -8.92 -4.76 -3.15
CA SER A 98 -9.91 -4.91 -2.09
C SER A 98 -11.28 -4.35 -2.54
N SER A 99 -12.32 -4.65 -1.77
CA SER A 99 -13.65 -4.07 -1.99
C SER A 99 -13.70 -2.54 -1.85
N SER A 100 -12.71 -1.92 -1.19
CA SER A 100 -12.57 -0.47 -1.10
C SER A 100 -11.83 0.15 -2.31
N GLY A 101 -11.42 -0.65 -3.28
CA GLY A 101 -10.60 -0.21 -4.42
C GLY A 101 -9.13 0.00 -4.05
N THR A 102 -8.68 -0.57 -2.93
CA THR A 102 -7.29 -0.49 -2.49
C THR A 102 -6.49 -1.58 -3.19
N LEU A 103 -5.40 -1.20 -3.84
CA LEU A 103 -4.61 -2.12 -4.65
C LEU A 103 -3.36 -2.59 -3.89
N THR A 104 -3.36 -3.86 -3.49
CA THR A 104 -2.20 -4.56 -2.92
C THR A 104 -1.30 -5.04 -4.05
N SER A 105 -0.01 -4.77 -3.94
CA SER A 105 0.95 -5.01 -5.03
C SER A 105 2.34 -5.41 -4.51
N LEU A 106 3.15 -6.01 -5.37
CA LEU A 106 4.60 -6.09 -5.17
C LEU A 106 5.28 -4.86 -5.75
N LEU A 107 6.42 -4.47 -5.17
CA LEU A 107 7.24 -3.38 -5.69
C LEU A 107 8.61 -3.89 -6.11
N ARG A 108 8.89 -3.82 -7.42
CA ARG A 108 10.23 -4.08 -7.95
C ARG A 108 11.11 -2.84 -7.73
N TRP A 109 11.94 -2.84 -6.69
CA TRP A 109 12.81 -1.71 -6.39
C TRP A 109 13.83 -1.47 -7.52
N PRO A 110 14.04 -0.23 -8.01
CA PRO A 110 14.92 0.05 -9.15
C PRO A 110 16.37 -0.37 -8.94
N THR A 111 16.89 -0.04 -7.76
CA THR A 111 18.30 -0.21 -7.35
C THR A 111 18.36 -1.09 -6.11
N SER A 112 17.70 -2.25 -6.15
CA SER A 112 17.58 -3.14 -5.00
C SER A 112 18.98 -3.57 -4.54
N PRO A 113 19.38 -3.31 -3.28
CA PRO A 113 20.62 -3.84 -2.74
C PRO A 113 20.62 -5.38 -2.79
N PRO A 114 21.81 -6.02 -2.86
CA PRO A 114 21.89 -7.47 -2.75
C PRO A 114 21.21 -7.96 -1.46
N GLY A 115 20.32 -8.94 -1.59
CA GLY A 115 19.57 -9.50 -0.46
C GLY A 115 18.30 -8.74 -0.08
N MET A 116 17.98 -7.59 -0.70
CA MET A 116 16.68 -6.96 -0.52
C MET A 116 15.63 -7.73 -1.32
N GLU A 117 14.69 -8.33 -0.60
CA GLU A 117 13.53 -9.01 -1.16
C GLU A 117 12.50 -8.01 -1.69
N MET A 118 11.54 -8.51 -2.49
CA MET A 118 10.50 -7.67 -3.08
C MET A 118 9.45 -7.30 -2.03
N PRO A 119 9.31 -6.02 -1.66
CA PRO A 119 8.35 -5.63 -0.65
C PRO A 119 6.91 -5.67 -1.17
N VAL A 120 5.99 -5.85 -0.22
CA VAL A 120 4.55 -5.73 -0.46
C VAL A 120 4.14 -4.30 -0.14
N VAL A 121 3.41 -3.69 -1.05
CA VAL A 121 2.99 -2.29 -0.96
C VAL A 121 1.52 -2.14 -1.28
N GLU A 122 0.95 -1.05 -0.77
CA GLU A 122 -0.37 -0.56 -1.14
C GLU A 122 -0.22 0.63 -2.08
N VAL A 123 -0.93 0.61 -3.20
CA VAL A 123 -0.90 1.71 -4.17
C VAL A 123 -1.94 2.76 -3.80
N HIS A 124 -1.47 3.99 -3.68
CA HIS A 124 -2.28 5.17 -3.42
C HIS A 124 -2.18 6.17 -4.56
N LYS A 125 -3.14 7.10 -4.62
CA LYS A 125 -3.16 8.20 -5.60
C LYS A 125 -1.83 9.00 -5.64
N HIS A 126 -1.15 9.10 -4.50
CA HIS A 126 0.05 9.94 -4.33
C HIS A 126 1.32 9.13 -4.01
N GLY A 127 1.36 7.84 -4.34
CA GLY A 127 2.54 7.01 -4.14
C GLY A 127 2.21 5.59 -3.72
N VAL A 128 3.15 4.95 -3.06
CA VAL A 128 2.97 3.63 -2.46
C VAL A 128 3.22 3.69 -0.97
N TRP A 129 2.49 2.88 -0.22
CA TRP A 129 2.70 2.66 1.20
C TRP A 129 3.29 1.27 1.40
N LEU A 130 4.37 1.19 2.16
CA LEU A 130 5.01 -0.08 2.45
C LEU A 130 4.18 -0.85 3.48
N LEU A 131 3.69 -2.03 3.10
CA LEU A 131 2.93 -2.92 3.98
C LEU A 131 3.85 -3.91 4.69
N ALA A 132 4.86 -4.44 3.98
CA ALA A 132 5.85 -5.36 4.55
C ALA A 132 7.12 -5.39 3.69
N ASN A 133 8.27 -5.73 4.30
CA ASN A 133 9.54 -5.82 3.57
C ASN A 133 9.60 -6.98 2.59
N ASN A 134 8.76 -8.01 2.79
CA ASN A 134 8.65 -9.16 1.90
C ASN A 134 7.28 -9.85 2.04
N VAL A 135 7.05 -10.82 1.17
CA VAL A 135 5.82 -11.63 1.13
C VAL A 135 5.62 -12.42 2.43
N ASP A 136 6.68 -12.98 2.99
CA ASP A 136 6.62 -13.85 4.17
C ASP A 136 6.16 -13.07 5.42
N GLN A 137 6.71 -11.88 5.64
CA GLN A 137 6.29 -10.98 6.71
C GLN A 137 4.83 -10.56 6.54
N PHE A 138 4.39 -10.32 5.31
CA PHE A 138 3.00 -9.95 5.05
C PHE A 138 2.04 -11.11 5.29
N ILE A 139 2.36 -12.32 4.83
CA ILE A 139 1.58 -13.53 5.12
C ILE A 139 1.50 -13.75 6.63
N HIS A 140 2.64 -13.71 7.34
CA HIS A 140 2.69 -13.89 8.78
C HIS A 140 1.80 -12.86 9.50
N ARG A 141 1.90 -11.59 9.10
CA ARG A 141 1.05 -10.52 9.64
C ARG A 141 -0.43 -10.82 9.47
N ILE A 142 -0.87 -11.19 8.27
CA ILE A 142 -2.28 -11.54 8.00
C ILE A 142 -2.73 -12.68 8.91
N LEU A 143 -1.91 -13.73 9.07
CA LEU A 143 -2.25 -14.88 9.90
C LEU A 143 -2.38 -14.53 11.40
N VAL A 144 -1.52 -13.66 11.91
CA VAL A 144 -1.57 -13.19 13.30
C VAL A 144 -2.79 -12.31 13.54
N GLU A 145 -3.06 -11.36 12.63
CA GLU A 145 -4.22 -10.47 12.73
C GLU A 145 -5.52 -11.28 12.66
N GLU A 146 -5.59 -12.30 11.79
CA GLU A 146 -6.71 -13.23 11.72
C GLU A 146 -6.86 -13.99 13.04
N ASP A 147 -5.77 -14.57 13.58
CA ASP A 147 -5.81 -15.33 14.84
C ASP A 147 -6.27 -14.47 16.02
N ALA A 148 -5.88 -13.19 16.07
CA ALA A 148 -6.32 -12.23 17.07
C ALA A 148 -7.80 -11.84 16.93
N SER A 149 -8.31 -11.75 15.69
CA SER A 149 -9.69 -11.38 15.38
C SER A 149 -10.70 -12.52 15.54
N ASN A 150 -10.23 -13.76 15.69
CA ASN A 150 -11.05 -14.96 15.74
C ASN A 150 -11.96 -15.00 16.97
N HIS A 151 -13.16 -14.43 16.85
CA HIS A 151 -14.31 -14.84 17.64
C HIS A 151 -14.70 -16.27 17.25
N GLN A 152 -15.15 -17.08 18.22
CA GLN A 152 -15.54 -18.50 18.05
C GLN A 152 -16.35 -18.73 16.75
N GLY A 153 -15.69 -19.19 15.68
CA GLY A 153 -16.33 -19.46 14.38
C GLY A 153 -15.58 -19.02 13.12
N SER A 154 -14.41 -18.37 13.21
CA SER A 154 -13.69 -17.93 12.00
C SER A 154 -13.17 -19.10 11.12
N ASN A 155 -13.23 -18.85 9.81
CA ASN A 155 -13.04 -19.76 8.68
C ASN A 155 -11.67 -20.47 8.69
N ASP A 156 -11.67 -21.81 8.85
CA ASP A 156 -10.51 -22.66 8.54
C ASP A 156 -9.97 -22.46 7.11
N ARG A 157 -10.77 -21.85 6.23
CA ARG A 157 -10.40 -21.51 4.84
C ARG A 157 -9.10 -20.71 4.72
N LEU A 158 -8.83 -19.76 5.61
CA LEU A 158 -7.60 -18.95 5.51
C LEU A 158 -6.36 -19.78 5.87
N TRP A 159 -6.50 -20.68 6.85
CA TRP A 159 -5.47 -21.65 7.23
C TRP A 159 -5.24 -22.72 6.15
N ASP A 160 -6.29 -23.09 5.43
CA ASP A 160 -6.18 -23.98 4.26
C ASP A 160 -5.49 -23.28 3.09
N ALA A 161 -5.83 -22.00 2.84
CA ALA A 161 -5.25 -21.19 1.78
C ALA A 161 -3.75 -20.90 1.98
N SER A 162 -3.32 -20.74 3.24
CA SER A 162 -1.91 -20.50 3.59
C SER A 162 -1.03 -21.74 3.41
N SER A 163 -1.63 -22.93 3.29
CA SER A 163 -0.98 -24.23 3.04
C SER A 163 0.15 -24.55 4.03
N ASP A 164 1.00 -25.54 3.72
CA ASP A 164 2.10 -25.94 4.61
C ASP A 164 3.15 -24.84 4.80
N ALA A 165 3.35 -23.97 3.81
CA ALA A 165 4.30 -22.86 3.92
C ALA A 165 3.81 -21.80 4.93
N GLY A 166 2.54 -21.41 4.88
CA GLY A 166 1.95 -20.49 5.85
C GLY A 166 1.96 -21.06 7.27
N ARG A 167 1.71 -22.37 7.41
CA ARG A 167 1.81 -23.08 8.70
C ARG A 167 3.23 -23.12 9.27
N LYS A 168 4.27 -23.06 8.43
CA LYS A 168 5.66 -22.90 8.88
C LYS A 168 5.96 -21.48 9.34
N LEU A 169 5.36 -20.48 8.70
CA LEU A 169 5.54 -19.08 9.07
C LEU A 169 4.86 -18.74 10.40
N TYR A 170 3.64 -19.22 10.61
CA TYR A 170 2.88 -18.97 11.83
C TYR A 170 2.03 -20.18 12.23
N LYS A 171 2.09 -20.56 13.51
CA LYS A 171 1.25 -21.61 14.10
C LYS A 171 0.00 -20.97 14.70
N LYS A 172 -1.19 -21.46 14.33
CA LYS A 172 -2.47 -21.02 14.89
C LYS A 172 -2.44 -21.07 16.43
N ARG A 173 -2.90 -20.00 17.09
CA ARG A 173 -2.83 -19.77 18.55
C ARG A 173 -1.45 -19.44 19.11
N ASP A 174 -0.40 -19.30 18.29
CA ASP A 174 0.93 -18.93 18.80
C ASP A 174 0.93 -17.54 19.46
N LEU A 175 0.04 -16.62 19.03
CA LEU A 175 -0.11 -15.32 19.69
C LEU A 175 -0.47 -15.50 21.18
N VAL A 176 -1.47 -16.34 21.47
CA VAL A 176 -1.90 -16.64 22.84
C VAL A 176 -0.84 -17.46 23.58
N GLU A 177 -0.27 -18.48 22.93
CA GLU A 177 0.78 -19.33 23.52
C GLU A 177 2.05 -18.53 23.87
N SER A 178 2.36 -17.46 23.12
CA SER A 178 3.54 -16.63 23.36
C SER A 178 3.44 -15.73 24.60
N GLY A 179 2.23 -15.55 25.16
CA GLY A 179 1.99 -14.67 26.31
C GLY A 179 2.09 -13.17 26.00
N ILE A 180 2.22 -12.78 24.73
CA ILE A 180 2.25 -11.38 24.30
C ILE A 180 0.80 -10.90 24.14
N ALA A 181 0.37 -9.98 24.99
CA ALA A 181 -1.01 -9.52 25.04
C ALA A 181 -1.46 -8.66 23.84
N ASP A 182 -0.51 -8.01 23.16
CA ASP A 182 -0.77 -7.01 22.12
C ASP A 182 -0.25 -7.50 20.76
N VAL A 183 -1.12 -7.44 19.73
CA VAL A 183 -0.82 -7.90 18.36
C VAL A 183 0.36 -7.13 17.79
N ASP A 184 0.39 -5.81 17.95
CA ASP A 184 1.45 -4.97 17.40
C ASP A 184 2.80 -5.32 18.02
N THR A 185 2.82 -5.54 19.34
CA THR A 185 4.00 -5.99 20.08
C THR A 185 4.46 -7.37 19.63
N TYR A 186 3.52 -8.29 19.34
CA TYR A 186 3.87 -9.60 18.80
C TYR A 186 4.54 -9.45 17.43
N LEU A 187 3.90 -8.72 16.51
CA LEU A 187 4.40 -8.52 15.15
C LEU A 187 5.81 -7.90 15.15
N LEU A 188 6.01 -6.83 15.92
CA LEU A 188 7.30 -6.15 16.03
C LEU A 188 8.41 -7.01 16.65
N LYS A 189 8.07 -7.97 17.52
CA LYS A 189 9.04 -8.84 18.20
C LYS A 189 9.33 -10.14 17.45
N LYS A 190 8.31 -10.75 16.83
CA LYS A 190 8.37 -12.11 16.26
C LYS A 190 8.46 -12.13 14.74
N VAL A 191 7.93 -11.11 14.07
CA VAL A 191 7.78 -11.11 12.61
C VAL A 191 8.77 -10.13 11.96
N GLY A 192 8.69 -8.86 12.33
CA GLY A 192 9.52 -7.84 11.71
C GLY A 192 9.03 -6.42 11.96
N LEU A 193 9.71 -5.47 11.33
CA LEU A 193 9.34 -4.06 11.42
C LEU A 193 8.31 -3.73 10.36
N PHE A 194 7.24 -3.07 10.78
CA PHE A 194 6.16 -2.61 9.92
C PHE A 194 6.01 -1.08 10.07
N PRO A 195 5.97 -0.33 8.96
CA PRO A 195 5.83 1.12 8.97
C PRO A 195 4.68 1.61 9.85
N ASP A 196 3.47 1.12 9.61
CA ASP A 196 2.26 1.54 10.29
C ASP A 196 2.27 1.19 11.80
N LEU A 197 2.86 0.06 12.19
CA LEU A 197 2.98 -0.30 13.61
C LEU A 197 3.94 0.62 14.37
N ILE A 198 5.04 1.04 13.73
CA ILE A 198 5.98 2.00 14.34
C ILE A 198 5.30 3.38 14.46
N GLU A 199 4.59 3.82 13.43
CA GLU A 199 3.81 5.07 13.45
C GLU A 199 2.74 5.06 14.54
N ARG A 200 1.98 3.96 14.66
CA ARG A 200 0.97 3.76 15.69
C ARG A 200 1.60 3.80 17.08
N LYS A 201 2.72 3.10 17.28
CA LYS A 201 3.43 3.09 18.56
C LYS A 201 3.93 4.48 18.96
N ALA A 202 4.52 5.23 18.04
CA ALA A 202 4.95 6.61 18.29
C ALA A 202 3.76 7.52 18.65
N SER A 203 2.63 7.36 17.94
CA SER A 203 1.39 8.11 18.21
C SER A 203 0.82 7.79 19.59
N CYS A 204 0.78 6.51 19.98
CA CYS A 204 0.35 6.08 21.31
C CYS A 204 1.21 6.67 22.45
N HIS A 205 2.53 6.79 22.25
CA HIS A 205 3.39 7.46 23.23
C HIS A 205 3.04 8.95 23.34
N LEU A 206 2.82 9.62 22.21
CA LEU A 206 2.46 11.04 22.19
C LEU A 206 1.11 11.29 22.87
N GLU A 207 0.10 10.46 22.60
CA GLU A 207 -1.23 10.54 23.21
C GLU A 207 -1.20 10.35 24.74
N LYS A 208 -0.26 9.56 25.25
CA LYS A 208 -0.02 9.37 26.69
C LYS A 208 0.77 10.52 27.32
N GLY A 209 1.15 11.54 26.54
CA GLY A 209 2.01 12.64 26.99
C GLY A 209 3.50 12.28 27.08
N ASP A 210 3.90 11.08 26.68
CA ASP A 210 5.29 10.65 26.67
C ASP A 210 5.98 11.07 25.37
N GLN A 211 6.29 12.37 25.30
CA GLN A 211 6.94 12.97 24.13
C GLN A 211 8.32 12.37 23.86
N VAL A 212 9.07 11.99 24.89
CA VAL A 212 10.43 11.45 24.74
C VAL A 212 10.36 10.11 24.01
N SER A 213 9.54 9.18 24.48
CA SER A 213 9.40 7.88 23.81
C SER A 213 8.80 7.99 22.42
N ALA A 214 7.88 8.93 22.20
CA ALA A 214 7.35 9.21 20.87
C ALA A 214 8.48 9.63 19.92
N LEU A 215 9.29 10.62 20.31
CA LEU A 215 10.40 11.12 19.50
C LEU A 215 11.48 10.08 19.26
N VAL A 216 11.85 9.29 20.28
CA VAL A 216 12.81 8.19 20.13
C VAL A 216 12.28 7.13 19.15
N THR A 217 10.98 6.82 19.21
CA THR A 217 10.36 5.88 18.26
C THR A 217 10.34 6.46 16.84
N GLY A 218 10.03 7.74 16.68
CA GLY A 218 10.09 8.43 15.40
C GLY A 218 11.50 8.47 14.81
N GLU A 219 12.51 8.76 15.62
CA GLU A 219 13.91 8.73 15.18
C GLU A 219 14.35 7.32 14.79
N PHE A 220 14.00 6.32 15.61
CA PHE A 220 14.20 4.90 15.28
C PHE A 220 13.59 4.55 13.93
N TYR A 221 12.40 5.05 13.63
CA TYR A 221 11.72 4.81 12.35
C TYR A 221 12.54 5.31 11.14
N THR A 222 13.24 6.45 11.27
CA THR A 222 14.05 7.04 10.18
C THR A 222 15.37 6.34 9.89
N ARG A 223 15.74 5.33 10.70
CA ARG A 223 16.93 4.52 10.46
C ARG A 223 16.75 3.64 9.22
N ASN A 224 17.80 2.90 8.86
CA ASN A 224 17.84 2.09 7.64
C ASN A 224 17.04 0.77 7.72
N HIS A 225 15.83 0.82 8.28
CA HIS A 225 14.91 -0.31 8.37
C HIS A 225 14.08 -0.49 7.10
N PHE A 226 13.81 0.62 6.40
CA PHE A 226 13.00 0.67 5.17
C PHE A 226 13.80 1.42 4.09
N PRO A 227 14.84 0.78 3.52
CA PRO A 227 15.79 1.45 2.66
C PRO A 227 15.11 2.10 1.46
N GLY A 228 15.37 3.39 1.27
CA GLY A 228 14.85 4.18 0.15
C GLY A 228 13.42 4.68 0.31
N PHE A 229 12.68 4.29 1.35
CA PHE A 229 11.35 4.84 1.61
C PHE A 229 11.42 6.20 2.31
N GLY A 230 10.67 7.17 1.81
CA GLY A 230 10.59 8.53 2.36
C GLY A 230 9.59 8.69 3.50
N ARG A 231 8.55 7.84 3.58
CA ARG A 231 7.51 7.90 4.63
C ARG A 231 8.05 8.00 6.07
N PRO A 232 9.10 7.26 6.48
CA PRO A 232 9.64 7.39 7.83
C PRO A 232 10.07 8.81 8.21
N PHE A 233 10.73 9.50 7.28
CA PHE A 233 11.18 10.87 7.48
C PHE A 233 10.02 11.86 7.54
N ILE A 234 8.98 11.65 6.73
CA ILE A 234 7.76 12.47 6.77
C ILE A 234 7.03 12.31 8.08
N PHE A 235 6.79 11.08 8.52
CA PHE A 235 6.13 10.84 9.79
C PHE A 235 6.92 11.45 10.95
N HIS A 236 8.26 11.32 10.95
CA HIS A 236 9.09 11.94 11.97
C HIS A 236 9.02 13.48 11.94
N ALA A 237 8.98 14.10 10.75
CA ALA A 237 8.78 15.53 10.61
C ALA A 237 7.42 15.99 11.17
N GLU A 238 6.33 15.25 10.87
CA GLU A 238 5.00 15.49 11.42
C GLU A 238 5.00 15.38 12.95
N LEU A 239 5.71 14.38 13.50
CA LEU A 239 5.83 14.17 14.93
C LEU A 239 6.58 15.32 15.62
N LEU A 240 7.71 15.75 15.05
CA LEU A 240 8.49 16.91 15.53
C LEU A 240 7.66 18.19 15.50
N LEU A 241 6.84 18.38 14.46
CA LEU A 241 5.96 19.54 14.35
C LEU A 241 4.88 19.53 15.44
N LYS A 242 4.26 18.36 15.72
CA LYS A 242 3.25 18.20 16.78
C LYS A 242 3.78 18.57 18.17
N VAL A 243 5.06 18.35 18.43
CA VAL A 243 5.72 18.71 19.72
C VAL A 243 6.39 20.09 19.69
N GLY A 244 6.17 20.89 18.63
CA GLY A 244 6.66 22.27 18.54
C GLY A 244 8.12 22.44 18.07
N ARG A 245 8.81 21.37 17.68
CA ARG A 245 10.21 21.39 17.21
C ARG A 245 10.29 21.74 15.72
N LYS A 246 9.85 22.96 15.36
CA LYS A 246 9.66 23.40 13.96
C LYS A 246 10.92 23.30 13.08
N LEU A 247 12.09 23.70 13.58
CA LEU A 247 13.33 23.69 12.80
C LEU A 247 13.76 22.25 12.45
N GLU A 248 13.69 21.35 13.42
CA GLU A 248 14.02 19.94 13.21
C GLU A 248 13.00 19.25 12.30
N ALA A 249 11.71 19.58 12.46
CA ALA A 249 10.67 19.10 11.55
C ALA A 249 10.97 19.50 10.10
N LYS A 250 11.40 20.75 9.89
CA LYS A 250 11.80 21.24 8.56
C LYS A 250 13.01 20.48 8.00
N ASP A 251 14.02 20.19 8.83
CA ASP A 251 15.19 19.42 8.39
C ASP A 251 14.85 17.96 8.08
N ALA A 252 14.00 17.32 8.89
CA ALA A 252 13.48 15.98 8.63
C ALA A 252 12.68 15.93 7.32
N ALA A 253 11.80 16.91 7.07
CA ALA A 253 11.05 17.02 5.82
C ALA A 253 11.98 17.19 4.60
N ARG A 254 13.04 18.01 4.72
CA ARG A 254 14.08 18.13 3.69
C ARG A 254 14.82 16.81 3.45
N GLY A 255 15.06 16.04 4.51
CA GLY A 255 15.62 14.69 4.43
C GLY A 255 14.73 13.76 3.60
N ALA A 256 13.42 13.78 3.85
CA ALA A 256 12.46 12.98 3.10
C ALA A 256 12.43 13.27 1.60
N LEU A 257 12.58 14.54 1.21
CA LEU A 257 12.61 14.96 -0.19
C LEU A 257 13.82 14.42 -0.98
N LYS A 258 14.82 13.84 -0.30
CA LYS A 258 15.93 13.12 -0.94
C LYS A 258 15.54 11.69 -1.37
N SER A 259 14.46 11.14 -0.82
CA SER A 259 13.93 9.83 -1.22
C SER A 259 13.05 9.95 -2.47
N PRO A 260 12.83 8.86 -3.22
CA PRO A 260 11.91 8.87 -4.36
C PRO A 260 10.51 9.31 -3.92
N TRP A 261 9.95 10.33 -4.59
CA TRP A 261 8.75 11.02 -4.10
C TRP A 261 7.50 10.14 -4.01
N TRP A 262 7.43 9.11 -4.85
CA TRP A 262 6.36 8.11 -4.82
C TRP A 262 6.40 7.20 -3.57
N THR A 263 7.39 7.35 -2.69
CA THR A 263 7.50 6.62 -1.40
C THR A 263 7.14 7.46 -0.19
N LEU A 264 6.77 8.73 -0.39
CA LEU A 264 6.43 9.65 0.71
C LEU A 264 5.05 9.34 1.31
N GLY A 265 4.17 8.71 0.52
CA GLY A 265 2.85 8.27 0.97
C GLY A 265 1.88 9.40 1.30
N CYS A 266 2.16 10.64 0.92
CA CYS A 266 1.33 11.79 1.26
C CYS A 266 1.27 12.82 0.13
N THR A 267 0.32 13.75 0.22
CA THR A 267 0.23 14.88 -0.70
C THR A 267 1.35 15.88 -0.44
N TYR A 268 1.93 16.46 -1.51
CA TYR A 268 2.97 17.49 -1.42
C TYR A 268 2.61 18.70 -0.55
N GLN A 269 1.32 19.05 -0.46
CA GLN A 269 0.87 20.20 0.34
C GLN A 269 1.22 20.05 1.83
N LEU A 270 1.26 18.82 2.35
CA LEU A 270 1.66 18.54 3.73
C LEU A 270 3.14 18.89 3.99
N LEU A 271 3.99 18.84 2.96
CA LEU A 271 5.42 19.14 3.05
C LEU A 271 5.72 20.64 3.02
N HIS A 272 4.79 21.43 2.48
CA HIS A 272 4.87 22.89 2.38
C HIS A 272 4.12 23.62 3.51
N ALA A 273 3.42 22.89 4.38
CA ALA A 273 2.74 23.45 5.53
C ALA A 273 3.74 23.86 6.63
N SER A 274 4.55 24.88 6.33
CA SER A 274 5.16 25.76 7.33
C SER A 274 4.13 26.85 7.64
N PRO A 275 3.50 26.88 8.82
CA PRO A 275 2.89 28.11 9.27
C PRO A 275 4.02 29.09 9.62
N ALA A 276 3.83 30.33 9.19
CA ALA A 276 4.59 31.50 9.61
C ALA A 276 4.83 31.54 11.13
#